data_AF-A0A1G8J210-F1
#
_entry.id   AF-A0A1G8J210-F1
#
_cell.length_a   1.000
_cell.length_b   1.000
_cell.length_c   1.000
_cell.angle_alpha   90.00
_cell.angle_beta   90.00
_cell.angle_gamma   90.00
#
_symmetry.space_group_name_H-M   'P 1'
#
loop_
_entity.id
_entity.type
_entity.pdbx_description
1 polymer ?
#
loop_
_entity_poly.entity_id
_entity_poly.type
_entity_poly.pdbx_seq_one_letter_code
_entity_poly.pdbx_strand_id
1 'polypeptide(L)'
;MPNTTVRAAAEGMPAINRRRLLNLTGAGLALAATAATVLKAPAAPIAATPAEHPDAELFRLDQEMEEAYSQMNRAAKLCKRLDRKCEKLYPPDPPKWEEPPMPEDVRVAFHAMTVKDMGTNRPAIYAAWSNEVKEQRAANNGLQQAYQAKWQEINRESGLDAAEDAFGVRVSEVDEFAKRICSIPAHTFEGMAVKLRAHVRCGGEIEKEEMYTDDYAFASIAADIRRLAGA
;
A
#
# COMPACT_ATOMS: atom_id res chain seq x y z
N MET A 1 6.81 39.11 -12.33
CA MET A 1 6.25 38.87 -10.98
C MET A 1 6.14 37.38 -10.77
N PRO A 2 6.50 36.87 -9.57
CA PRO A 2 6.96 35.50 -9.39
C PRO A 2 5.81 34.51 -9.50
N ASN A 3 6.07 33.41 -10.22
CA ASN A 3 5.23 32.21 -10.24
C ASN A 3 5.21 31.63 -8.82
N THR A 4 4.12 31.86 -8.10
CA THR A 4 3.76 31.07 -6.92
C THR A 4 3.48 29.65 -7.40
N THR A 5 4.47 28.78 -7.27
CA THR A 5 4.28 27.34 -7.27
C THR A 5 3.36 27.00 -6.11
N VAL A 6 2.06 26.88 -6.42
CA VAL A 6 1.11 26.20 -5.55
C VAL A 6 1.61 24.76 -5.45
N ARG A 7 2.39 24.48 -4.40
CA ARG A 7 2.78 23.13 -4.01
C ARG A 7 1.49 22.33 -3.85
N ALA A 8 1.45 21.22 -4.59
CA ALA A 8 0.39 20.25 -4.55
C ALA A 8 0.15 19.79 -3.10
N ALA A 9 -1.03 20.08 -2.55
CA ALA A 9 -1.55 19.39 -1.37
C ALA A 9 -2.12 18.00 -1.72
N ALA A 10 -1.61 17.38 -2.79
CA ALA A 10 -1.98 16.05 -3.28
C ALA A 10 -0.89 14.99 -3.00
N GLU A 11 0.23 15.37 -2.40
CA GLU A 11 1.28 14.44 -1.94
C GLU A 11 1.10 14.18 -0.43
N GLY A 12 0.16 13.31 -0.09
CA GLY A 12 -0.07 12.94 1.31
C GLY A 12 -0.91 11.70 1.54
N MET A 13 -1.27 10.96 0.49
CA MET A 13 -1.85 9.63 0.64
C MET A 13 -0.90 8.61 0.00
N PRO A 14 -0.40 7.61 0.74
CA PRO A 14 0.12 6.41 0.11
C PRO A 14 -1.06 5.69 -0.55
N ALA A 15 -1.33 5.99 -1.82
CA ALA A 15 -2.23 5.21 -2.66
C ALA A 15 -1.81 3.71 -2.70
N ILE A 16 -0.57 3.43 -2.30
CA ILE A 16 0.04 2.11 -2.12
C ILE A 16 -0.66 1.31 -1.01
N ASN A 17 -1.08 1.93 0.10
CA ASN A 17 -1.62 1.20 1.26
C ASN A 17 -3.01 0.60 1.01
N ARG A 18 -3.89 1.29 0.26
CA ARG A 18 -5.25 0.76 -0.04
C ARG A 18 -5.21 -0.44 -0.98
N ARG A 19 -4.31 -0.45 -1.97
CA ARG A 19 -4.13 -1.59 -2.90
C ARG A 19 -3.54 -2.80 -2.19
N ARG A 20 -2.54 -2.60 -1.32
CA ARG A 20 -1.97 -3.69 -0.50
C ARG A 20 -2.98 -4.26 0.50
N LEU A 21 -3.82 -3.42 1.11
CA LEU A 21 -4.89 -3.87 2.02
C LEU A 21 -5.93 -4.78 1.32
N LEU A 22 -6.24 -4.50 0.05
CA LEU A 22 -7.16 -5.34 -0.75
C LEU A 22 -6.53 -6.67 -1.18
N ASN A 23 -5.24 -6.70 -1.52
CA ASN A 23 -4.56 -7.94 -1.95
C ASN A 23 -4.21 -8.87 -0.77
N LEU A 24 -3.85 -8.31 0.40
CA LEU A 24 -3.40 -9.08 1.56
C LEU A 24 -4.55 -9.78 2.32
N THR A 25 -5.76 -9.22 2.28
CA THR A 25 -6.91 -9.81 2.98
C THR A 25 -7.52 -11.03 2.29
N GLY A 26 -7.09 -11.35 1.06
CA GLY A 26 -7.53 -12.53 0.30
C GLY A 26 -6.66 -13.79 0.46
N ALA A 27 -5.44 -13.68 0.98
CA ALA A 27 -4.47 -14.78 1.05
C ALA A 27 -4.65 -15.63 2.32
N GLY A 28 -5.83 -16.24 2.47
CA GLY A 28 -6.13 -17.21 3.53
C GLY A 28 -5.72 -18.64 3.15
N LEU A 29 -4.42 -18.93 3.03
CA LEU A 29 -3.93 -20.31 3.08
C LEU A 29 -3.19 -20.56 4.41
N ALA A 30 -3.67 -21.52 5.18
CA ALA A 30 -3.01 -22.05 6.36
C ALA A 30 -2.57 -23.49 6.04
N LEU A 31 -1.28 -23.68 5.76
CA LEU A 31 -0.66 -25.01 5.68
C LEU A 31 0.00 -25.27 7.04
N ALA A 32 -0.72 -25.96 7.94
CA ALA A 32 -0.19 -26.34 9.24
C ALA A 32 0.65 -27.62 9.10
N ALA A 33 1.97 -27.49 9.14
CA ALA A 33 2.86 -28.63 9.33
C ALA A 33 3.16 -28.80 10.82
N THR A 34 2.35 -29.62 11.50
CA THR A 34 2.65 -30.08 12.86
C THR A 34 3.82 -31.07 12.82
N ALA A 35 5.00 -30.66 13.26
CA ALA A 35 6.12 -31.56 13.47
C ALA A 35 5.86 -32.41 14.74
N ALA A 36 5.76 -33.73 14.57
CA ALA A 36 5.56 -34.68 15.65
C ALA A 36 6.85 -34.87 16.46
N THR A 37 6.76 -34.72 17.78
CA THR A 37 7.81 -35.10 18.73
C THR A 37 7.83 -36.61 18.92
N VAL A 38 8.88 -37.29 18.43
CA VAL A 38 9.12 -38.71 18.71
C VAL A 38 9.77 -38.83 20.09
N LEU A 39 8.96 -39.13 21.10
CA LEU A 39 9.45 -39.59 22.40
C LEU A 39 9.79 -41.07 22.32
N LYS A 40 11.09 -41.40 22.39
CA LYS A 40 11.54 -42.74 22.80
C LYS A 40 12.81 -42.63 23.63
N ALA A 41 12.72 -43.08 24.88
CA ALA A 41 13.84 -43.35 25.76
C ALA A 41 13.69 -44.78 26.33
N PRO A 42 14.74 -45.43 26.87
CA PRO A 42 16.12 -44.98 27.03
C PRO A 42 17.17 -45.98 26.51
N ALA A 43 18.27 -45.49 25.98
CA ALA A 43 19.58 -46.13 26.06
C ALA A 43 20.60 -45.01 25.95
N ALA A 44 21.36 -44.76 27.02
CA ALA A 44 22.26 -43.62 27.11
C ALA A 44 23.31 -43.65 25.99
N PRO A 45 23.43 -42.58 25.18
CA PRO A 45 24.62 -42.32 24.41
C PRO A 45 25.29 -41.02 24.90
N ILE A 46 26.58 -40.96 24.64
CA ILE A 46 27.48 -39.80 24.78
C ILE A 46 26.73 -38.52 24.44
N ALA A 47 26.88 -37.48 25.29
CA ALA A 47 26.29 -36.16 25.09
C ALA A 47 26.85 -35.50 23.81
N ALA A 48 26.32 -35.92 22.66
CA ALA A 48 26.32 -35.12 21.46
C ALA A 48 25.36 -33.96 21.74
N THR A 49 25.88 -32.75 21.69
CA THR A 49 25.05 -31.55 21.53
C THR A 49 24.00 -31.85 20.46
N PRO A 50 22.70 -31.60 20.70
CA PRO A 50 21.68 -31.77 19.67
C PRO A 50 22.16 -31.00 18.44
N ALA A 51 22.36 -31.69 17.32
CA ALA A 51 22.72 -31.03 16.08
C ALA A 51 21.59 -30.05 15.77
N GLU A 52 21.88 -28.75 15.85
CA GLU A 52 20.92 -27.72 15.49
C GLU A 52 20.47 -27.95 14.04
N HIS A 53 19.17 -27.89 13.80
CA HIS A 53 18.61 -28.07 12.46
C HIS A 53 19.26 -27.04 11.52
N PRO A 54 19.71 -27.42 10.30
CA PRO A 54 20.42 -26.50 9.41
C PRO A 54 19.59 -25.26 9.04
N ASP A 55 18.26 -25.38 9.08
CA ASP A 55 17.31 -24.28 8.85
C ASP A 55 16.65 -23.74 10.15
N ALA A 56 17.27 -23.92 11.32
CA ALA A 56 16.68 -23.48 12.60
C ALA A 56 16.36 -21.96 12.63
N GLU A 57 17.19 -21.13 12.00
CA GLU A 57 16.95 -19.70 11.90
C GLU A 57 15.70 -19.38 11.05
N LEU A 58 15.50 -20.10 9.94
CA LEU A 58 14.33 -19.95 9.09
C LEU A 58 13.04 -20.26 9.88
N PHE A 59 13.04 -21.35 10.67
CA PHE A 59 11.87 -21.69 11.49
C PHE A 59 11.57 -20.67 12.58
N ARG A 60 12.61 -20.11 13.21
CA ARG A 60 12.43 -19.03 14.18
C ARG A 60 11.81 -17.79 13.52
N LEU A 61 12.33 -17.37 12.37
CA LEU A 61 11.81 -16.22 11.63
C LEU A 61 10.39 -16.44 11.11
N ASP A 62 10.05 -17.67 10.70
CA ASP A 62 8.69 -18.05 10.31
C ASP A 62 7.70 -17.82 11.46
N GLN A 63 8.07 -18.21 12.68
CA GLN A 63 7.24 -17.99 13.86
C GLN A 63 7.09 -16.50 14.18
N GLU A 64 8.19 -15.74 14.19
CA GLU A 64 8.17 -14.28 14.43
C GLU A 64 7.33 -13.55 13.37
N MET A 65 7.43 -13.97 12.10
CA MET A 65 6.62 -13.44 11.00
C MET A 65 5.14 -13.75 11.16
N GLU A 66 4.76 -14.97 11.56
CA GLU A 66 3.36 -15.33 11.79
C GLU A 66 2.74 -14.55 12.96
N GLU A 67 3.53 -14.27 14.01
CA GLU A 67 3.11 -13.36 15.08
C GLU A 67 2.89 -11.93 14.57
N ALA A 68 3.82 -11.39 13.79
CA ALA A 68 3.70 -10.08 13.16
C ALA A 68 2.48 -10.02 12.21
N TYR A 69 2.27 -11.06 11.39
CA TYR A 69 1.14 -11.19 10.48
C TYR A 69 -0.20 -11.25 11.23
N SER A 70 -0.25 -11.94 12.36
CA SER A 70 -1.44 -11.95 13.24
C SER A 70 -1.74 -10.56 13.80
N GLN A 71 -0.71 -9.82 14.21
CA GLN A 71 -0.85 -8.43 14.67
C GLN A 71 -1.31 -7.49 13.54
N MET A 72 -0.73 -7.63 12.34
CA MET A 72 -1.15 -6.92 11.14
C MET A 72 -2.64 -7.14 10.84
N ASN A 73 -3.10 -8.40 10.89
CA ASN A 73 -4.51 -8.73 10.68
C ASN A 73 -5.45 -8.12 11.73
N ARG A 74 -5.01 -8.02 12.99
CA ARG A 74 -5.77 -7.34 14.04
C ARG A 74 -5.86 -5.83 13.77
N ALA A 75 -4.77 -5.21 13.34
CA ALA A 75 -4.74 -3.80 12.94
C ALA A 75 -5.64 -3.54 11.72
N ALA A 76 -5.61 -4.40 10.70
CA ALA A 76 -6.50 -4.31 9.53
C ALA A 76 -7.98 -4.37 9.92
N LYS A 77 -8.35 -5.29 10.83
CA LYS A 77 -9.72 -5.39 11.36
C LYS A 77 -10.12 -4.15 12.15
N LEU A 78 -9.18 -3.50 12.85
CA LEU A 78 -9.46 -2.23 13.53
C LEU A 78 -9.71 -1.12 12.50
N CYS A 79 -8.83 -0.95 11.51
CA CYS A 79 -9.00 0.03 10.42
C CYS A 79 -10.37 -0.12 9.77
N LYS A 80 -10.74 -1.34 9.34
CA LYS A 80 -12.04 -1.63 8.71
C LYS A 80 -13.25 -1.29 9.60
N ARG A 81 -13.11 -1.41 10.92
CA ARG A 81 -14.19 -1.04 11.85
C ARG A 81 -14.30 0.47 12.03
N LEU A 82 -13.18 1.18 12.04
CA LEU A 82 -13.15 2.63 12.15
C LEU A 82 -13.63 3.28 10.85
N ASP A 83 -13.14 2.80 9.71
CA ASP A 83 -13.55 3.23 8.37
C ASP A 83 -15.08 3.19 8.21
N ARG A 84 -15.72 2.06 8.51
CA ARG A 84 -17.19 1.93 8.51
C ARG A 84 -17.93 2.88 9.45
N LYS A 85 -17.28 3.37 10.50
CA LYS A 85 -17.86 4.38 11.40
C LYS A 85 -17.70 5.77 10.80
N CYS A 86 -16.53 6.07 10.24
CA CYS A 86 -16.23 7.34 9.57
C CYS A 86 -17.09 7.54 8.31
N GLU A 87 -17.31 6.48 7.53
CA GLU A 87 -18.20 6.49 6.35
C GLU A 87 -19.59 7.03 6.64
N LYS A 88 -20.10 6.80 7.87
CA LYS A 88 -21.43 7.29 8.29
C LYS A 88 -21.43 8.76 8.71
N LEU A 89 -20.25 9.31 8.98
CA LEU A 89 -20.04 10.68 9.44
C LEU A 89 -19.60 11.61 8.31
N TYR A 90 -19.10 11.05 7.19
CA TYR A 90 -18.63 11.86 6.08
C TYR A 90 -19.74 12.74 5.52
N PRO A 91 -19.41 14.00 5.19
CA PRO A 91 -20.35 14.87 4.49
C PRO A 91 -20.70 14.27 3.11
N PRO A 92 -21.83 14.67 2.51
CA PRO A 92 -22.13 14.29 1.14
C PRO A 92 -21.05 14.78 0.18
N ASP A 93 -20.81 14.02 -0.88
CA ASP A 93 -19.81 14.38 -1.87
C ASP A 93 -20.18 15.71 -2.55
N PRO A 94 -19.23 16.65 -2.64
CA PRO A 94 -19.45 17.91 -3.35
C PRO A 94 -19.69 17.62 -4.84
N PRO A 95 -20.51 18.45 -5.52
CA PRO A 95 -20.73 18.32 -6.96
C PRO A 95 -19.41 18.32 -7.72
N LYS A 96 -19.28 17.41 -8.70
CA LYS A 96 -18.15 17.41 -9.61
C LYS A 96 -18.14 18.70 -10.43
N TRP A 97 -16.97 19.31 -10.59
CA TRP A 97 -16.82 20.45 -11.48
C TRP A 97 -17.08 20.03 -12.93
N GLU A 98 -18.04 20.67 -13.57
CA GLU A 98 -18.29 20.62 -15.00
C GLU A 98 -18.25 22.04 -15.53
N GLU A 99 -17.38 22.28 -16.50
CA GLU A 99 -17.29 23.59 -17.14
C GLU A 99 -18.58 23.85 -17.92
N PRO A 100 -19.26 24.98 -17.72
CA PRO A 100 -20.48 25.28 -18.45
C PRO A 100 -20.19 25.37 -19.94
N PRO A 101 -21.13 24.97 -20.81
CA PRO A 101 -20.95 25.06 -22.25
C PRO A 101 -20.72 26.52 -22.66
N MET A 102 -19.75 26.73 -23.54
CA MET A 102 -19.45 28.05 -24.07
C MET A 102 -20.65 28.57 -24.91
N PRO A 103 -21.22 29.74 -24.57
CA PRO A 103 -22.27 30.37 -25.37
C PRO A 103 -21.85 30.62 -26.82
N GLU A 104 -22.81 30.61 -27.75
CA GLU A 104 -22.53 30.71 -29.19
C GLU A 104 -21.80 32.00 -29.58
N ASP A 105 -22.24 33.12 -29.03
CA ASP A 105 -21.65 34.44 -29.25
C ASP A 105 -20.23 34.53 -28.69
N VAL A 106 -19.97 33.94 -27.51
CA VAL A 106 -18.63 33.78 -26.94
C VAL A 106 -17.76 32.91 -27.85
N ARG A 107 -18.31 31.82 -28.38
CA ARG A 107 -17.59 30.88 -29.26
C ARG A 107 -17.21 31.52 -30.59
N VAL A 108 -18.11 32.28 -31.20
CA VAL A 108 -17.82 33.06 -32.42
C VAL A 108 -16.71 34.08 -32.14
N ALA A 109 -16.80 34.80 -31.03
CA ALA A 109 -15.76 35.76 -30.64
C ALA A 109 -14.41 35.07 -30.38
N PHE A 110 -14.40 33.90 -29.76
CA PHE A 110 -13.20 33.10 -29.54
C PHE A 110 -12.55 32.63 -30.85
N HIS A 111 -13.35 32.14 -31.82
CA HIS A 111 -12.83 31.68 -33.11
C HIS A 111 -12.31 32.81 -34.00
N ALA A 112 -12.80 34.04 -33.82
CA ALA A 112 -12.31 35.21 -34.54
C ALA A 112 -10.98 35.76 -33.98
N MET A 113 -10.53 35.29 -32.81
CA MET A 113 -9.28 35.75 -32.18
C MET A 113 -8.04 35.12 -32.82
N THR A 114 -6.97 35.91 -32.93
CA THR A 114 -5.63 35.38 -33.19
C THR A 114 -4.95 34.94 -31.89
N VAL A 115 -3.86 34.18 -31.99
CA VAL A 115 -3.01 33.81 -30.84
C VAL A 115 -2.49 35.06 -30.09
N LYS A 116 -2.23 36.16 -30.82
CA LYS A 116 -1.80 37.44 -30.21
C LYS A 116 -2.90 38.04 -29.33
N ASP A 117 -4.15 37.96 -29.77
CA ASP A 117 -5.31 38.50 -29.04
C ASP A 117 -5.56 37.75 -27.72
N MET A 118 -5.18 36.47 -27.62
CA MET A 118 -5.26 35.71 -26.36
C MET A 118 -4.37 36.29 -25.24
N GLY A 119 -3.28 36.98 -25.60
CA GLY A 119 -2.34 37.54 -24.63
C GLY A 119 -2.69 38.97 -24.22
N THR A 120 -3.03 39.82 -25.18
CA THR A 120 -3.07 41.28 -24.96
C THR A 120 -4.39 41.97 -25.32
N ASN A 121 -5.32 41.31 -26.04
CA ASN A 121 -6.53 41.98 -26.53
C ASN A 121 -7.73 41.03 -26.65
N ARG A 122 -8.09 40.38 -25.54
CA ARG A 122 -9.23 39.44 -25.53
C ARG A 122 -10.55 40.19 -25.75
N PRO A 123 -11.45 39.70 -26.62
CA PRO A 123 -12.81 40.22 -26.73
C PRO A 123 -13.49 40.25 -25.37
N ALA A 124 -14.17 41.36 -25.07
CA ALA A 124 -14.80 41.57 -23.77
C ALA A 124 -15.79 40.45 -23.38
N ILE A 125 -16.54 39.94 -24.36
CA ILE A 125 -17.51 38.86 -24.16
C ILE A 125 -16.83 37.54 -23.74
N TYR A 126 -15.69 37.20 -24.36
CA TYR A 126 -14.89 36.03 -23.99
C TYR A 126 -14.20 36.22 -22.65
N ALA A 127 -13.66 37.42 -22.39
CA ALA A 127 -13.04 37.73 -21.10
C ALA A 127 -14.04 37.62 -19.94
N ALA A 128 -15.26 38.14 -20.11
CA ALA A 128 -16.33 38.05 -19.13
C ALA A 128 -16.71 36.59 -18.83
N TRP A 129 -17.04 35.81 -19.88
CA TRP A 129 -17.37 34.39 -19.72
C TRP A 129 -16.22 33.59 -19.08
N SER A 130 -14.97 33.79 -19.54
CA SER A 130 -13.82 33.09 -18.98
C SER A 130 -13.58 33.42 -17.50
N ASN A 131 -13.86 34.66 -17.08
CA ASN A 131 -13.74 35.05 -15.67
C ASN A 131 -14.85 34.44 -14.83
N GLU A 132 -16.09 34.41 -15.33
CA GLU A 132 -17.21 33.73 -14.67
C GLU A 132 -16.92 32.23 -14.46
N VAL A 133 -16.43 31.54 -15.50
CA VAL A 133 -16.01 30.13 -15.40
C VAL A 133 -14.92 29.93 -14.34
N LYS A 134 -13.95 30.85 -14.25
CA LYS A 134 -12.91 30.78 -13.21
C LYS A 134 -13.49 30.97 -11.81
N GLU A 135 -14.41 31.90 -11.62
CA GLU A 135 -15.08 32.14 -10.33
C GLU A 135 -15.89 30.93 -9.90
N GLN A 136 -16.67 30.35 -10.81
CA GLN A 136 -17.43 29.12 -10.56
C GLN A 136 -16.51 27.94 -10.21
N ARG A 137 -15.40 27.78 -10.95
CA ARG A 137 -14.38 26.75 -10.65
C ARG A 137 -13.73 26.99 -9.29
N ALA A 138 -13.42 28.23 -8.94
CA ALA A 138 -12.85 28.59 -7.64
C ALA A 138 -13.83 28.29 -6.50
N ALA A 139 -15.13 28.59 -6.68
CA ALA A 139 -16.17 28.25 -5.73
C ALA A 139 -16.31 26.73 -5.55
N ASN A 140 -16.31 25.96 -6.64
CA ASN A 140 -16.32 24.50 -6.56
C ASN A 140 -15.08 23.96 -5.85
N ASN A 141 -13.88 24.46 -6.18
CA ASN A 141 -12.65 24.10 -5.48
C ASN A 141 -12.74 24.40 -3.98
N GLY A 142 -13.37 25.50 -3.58
CA GLY A 142 -13.63 25.82 -2.17
C GLY A 142 -14.51 24.77 -1.48
N LEU A 143 -15.56 24.28 -2.16
CA LEU A 143 -16.39 23.18 -1.65
C LEU A 143 -15.59 21.87 -1.52
N GLN A 144 -14.77 21.55 -2.53
CA GLN A 144 -13.91 20.36 -2.51
C GLN A 144 -12.91 20.42 -1.34
N GLN A 145 -12.30 21.58 -1.09
CA GLN A 145 -11.40 21.79 0.03
C GLN A 145 -12.10 21.68 1.38
N ALA A 146 -13.29 22.27 1.52
CA ALA A 146 -14.08 22.17 2.76
C ALA A 146 -14.50 20.72 3.05
N TYR A 147 -14.93 19.98 2.02
CA TYR A 147 -15.21 18.55 2.12
C TYR A 147 -13.97 17.77 2.58
N GLN A 148 -12.82 17.98 1.92
CA GLN A 148 -11.58 17.27 2.24
C GLN A 148 -11.10 17.58 3.66
N ALA A 149 -11.19 18.84 4.09
CA ALA A 149 -10.86 19.24 5.45
C ALA A 149 -11.75 18.53 6.47
N LYS A 150 -13.06 18.41 6.20
CA LYS A 150 -13.98 17.72 7.10
C LYS A 150 -13.74 16.21 7.13
N TRP A 151 -13.46 15.61 5.97
CA TRP A 151 -13.09 14.20 5.85
C TRP A 151 -11.83 13.88 6.68
N GLN A 152 -10.79 14.73 6.58
CA GLN A 152 -9.56 14.60 7.36
C GLN A 152 -9.80 14.81 8.86
N GLU A 153 -10.63 15.76 9.25
CA GLU A 153 -11.01 15.98 10.64
C GLU A 153 -11.67 14.73 11.24
N ILE A 154 -12.66 14.16 10.54
CA ILE A 154 -13.37 12.94 10.96
C ILE A 154 -12.39 11.78 11.14
N ASN A 155 -11.47 11.56 10.20
CA ASN A 155 -10.52 10.47 10.30
C ASN A 155 -9.55 10.63 11.46
N ARG A 156 -9.08 11.86 11.71
CA ARG A 156 -8.19 12.16 12.83
C ARG A 156 -8.90 11.97 14.17
N GLU A 157 -10.10 12.52 14.31
CA GLU A 157 -10.88 12.46 15.58
C GLU A 157 -11.38 11.06 15.90
N SER A 158 -11.71 10.26 14.89
CA SER A 158 -12.09 8.86 15.06
C SER A 158 -10.91 7.93 15.33
N GLY A 159 -9.67 8.42 15.18
CA GLY A 159 -8.45 7.63 15.27
C GLY A 159 -8.21 6.71 14.08
N LEU A 160 -8.89 6.92 12.95
CA LEU A 160 -8.68 6.13 11.73
C LEU A 160 -7.26 6.35 11.19
N ASP A 161 -6.79 7.60 11.13
CA ASP A 161 -5.42 7.91 10.64
C ASP A 161 -4.36 7.14 11.46
N ALA A 162 -4.46 7.21 12.79
CA ALA A 162 -3.53 6.51 13.68
C ALA A 162 -3.61 4.98 13.55
N ALA A 163 -4.80 4.44 13.26
CA ALA A 163 -4.97 3.01 13.04
C ALA A 163 -4.37 2.58 11.69
N GLU A 164 -4.53 3.39 10.63
CA GLU A 164 -3.91 3.16 9.33
C GLU A 164 -2.38 3.23 9.41
N ASP A 165 -1.84 4.21 10.16
CA ASP A 165 -0.40 4.31 10.43
C ASP A 165 0.12 3.06 11.16
N ALA A 166 -0.58 2.65 12.23
CA ALA A 166 -0.21 1.44 12.97
C ALA A 166 -0.30 0.18 12.11
N PHE A 167 -1.30 0.07 11.22
CA PHE A 167 -1.38 -1.02 10.25
C PHE A 167 -0.21 -0.98 9.26
N GLY A 168 0.14 0.20 8.75
CA GLY A 168 1.28 0.39 7.86
C GLY A 168 2.60 -0.08 8.47
N VAL A 169 2.85 0.25 9.75
CA VAL A 169 4.02 -0.26 10.50
C VAL A 169 4.03 -1.80 10.52
N ARG A 170 2.89 -2.45 10.77
CA ARG A 170 2.81 -3.92 10.78
C ARG A 170 3.00 -4.55 9.40
N VAL A 171 2.56 -3.89 8.33
CA VAL A 171 2.82 -4.34 6.96
C VAL A 171 4.32 -4.31 6.68
N SER A 172 5.01 -3.22 7.07
CA SER A 172 6.46 -3.11 6.90
C SER A 172 7.22 -4.18 7.70
N GLU A 173 6.82 -4.46 8.94
CA GLU A 173 7.44 -5.52 9.75
C GLU A 173 7.34 -6.90 9.08
N VAL A 174 6.17 -7.26 8.53
CA VAL A 174 5.99 -8.54 7.81
C VAL A 174 6.87 -8.60 6.56
N ASP A 175 6.97 -7.51 5.82
CA ASP A 175 7.84 -7.40 4.64
C ASP A 175 9.33 -7.55 5.00
N GLU A 176 9.78 -6.92 6.10
CA GLU A 176 11.14 -7.08 6.61
C GLU A 176 11.45 -8.54 7.00
N PHE A 177 10.52 -9.23 7.67
CA PHE A 177 10.67 -10.65 7.97
C PHE A 177 10.78 -11.49 6.70
N ALA A 178 9.92 -11.26 5.71
CA ALA A 178 9.92 -12.02 4.48
C ALA A 178 11.21 -11.81 3.67
N LYS A 179 11.74 -10.58 3.64
CA LYS A 179 13.05 -10.24 3.08
C LYS A 179 14.18 -10.99 3.78
N ARG A 180 14.18 -11.03 5.12
CA ARG A 180 15.18 -11.77 5.92
C ARG A 180 15.13 -13.26 5.64
N ILE A 181 13.93 -13.87 5.69
CA ILE A 181 13.68 -15.27 5.36
C ILE A 181 14.21 -15.61 3.97
N CYS A 182 13.87 -14.82 2.95
CA CYS A 182 14.31 -15.06 1.58
C CYS A 182 15.80 -14.79 1.36
N SER A 183 16.50 -14.13 2.30
CA SER A 183 17.95 -13.89 2.21
C SER A 183 18.79 -15.01 2.82
N ILE A 184 18.20 -15.84 3.68
CA ILE A 184 18.90 -16.98 4.30
C ILE A 184 18.81 -18.19 3.37
N PRO A 185 19.92 -18.84 2.99
CA PRO A 185 19.89 -20.11 2.26
C PRO A 185 19.06 -21.18 2.98
N ALA A 186 18.15 -21.85 2.27
CA ALA A 186 17.51 -23.05 2.81
C ALA A 186 18.33 -24.29 2.46
N HIS A 187 18.44 -25.22 3.41
CA HIS A 187 19.16 -26.48 3.30
C HIS A 187 18.22 -27.69 3.28
N THR A 188 16.92 -27.49 3.50
CA THR A 188 15.90 -28.53 3.39
C THR A 188 14.67 -28.06 2.61
N PHE A 189 13.79 -29.00 2.25
CA PHE A 189 12.50 -28.67 1.64
C PHE A 189 11.59 -27.90 2.61
N GLU A 190 11.69 -28.17 3.91
CA GLU A 190 10.98 -27.45 4.96
C GLU A 190 11.44 -26.00 5.05
N GLY A 191 12.75 -25.73 4.95
CA GLY A 191 13.29 -24.37 4.85
C GLY A 191 12.80 -23.62 3.60
N MET A 192 12.70 -24.29 2.45
CA MET A 192 12.11 -23.69 1.24
C MET A 192 10.60 -23.42 1.41
N ALA A 193 9.88 -24.28 2.14
CA ALA A 193 8.47 -24.06 2.45
C ALA A 193 8.24 -22.81 3.32
N VAL A 194 9.19 -22.46 4.20
CA VAL A 194 9.17 -21.20 4.95
C VAL A 194 9.22 -20.00 3.99
N LYS A 195 10.11 -20.03 2.99
CA LYS A 195 10.22 -18.95 1.99
C LYS A 195 8.93 -18.77 1.18
N LEU A 196 8.28 -19.88 0.80
CA LEU A 196 6.97 -19.83 0.14
C LEU A 196 5.90 -19.21 1.05
N ARG A 197 5.87 -19.55 2.34
CA ARG A 197 4.94 -18.90 3.29
C ARG A 197 5.19 -17.41 3.38
N ALA A 198 6.45 -16.99 3.50
CA ALA A 198 6.82 -15.58 3.55
C ALA A 198 6.32 -14.80 2.32
N HIS A 199 6.51 -15.34 1.12
CA HIS A 199 5.96 -14.78 -0.12
C HIS A 199 4.43 -14.60 -0.07
N VAL A 200 3.71 -15.62 0.37
CA VAL A 200 2.24 -15.56 0.49
C VAL A 200 1.80 -14.52 1.52
N ARG A 201 2.49 -14.40 2.66
CA ARG A 201 2.14 -13.44 3.72
C ARG A 201 2.38 -11.99 3.32
N CYS A 202 3.28 -11.73 2.39
CA CYS A 202 3.50 -10.41 1.79
C CYS A 202 2.58 -10.10 0.60
N GLY A 203 1.63 -10.99 0.27
CA GLY A 203 0.68 -10.76 -0.83
C GLY A 203 1.25 -11.07 -2.21
N GLY A 204 2.32 -11.86 -2.28
CA GLY A 204 2.90 -12.33 -3.53
C GLY A 204 3.91 -11.39 -4.18
N GLU A 205 4.30 -10.31 -3.51
CA GLU A 205 5.31 -9.37 -4.00
C GLU A 205 6.29 -9.08 -2.86
N ILE A 206 7.54 -9.53 -3.00
CA ILE A 206 8.64 -9.12 -2.12
C ILE A 206 9.61 -8.27 -2.94
N GLU A 207 9.52 -6.96 -2.78
CA GLU A 207 10.38 -5.99 -3.46
C GLU A 207 11.69 -5.81 -2.68
N LYS A 208 12.83 -6.16 -3.28
CA LYS A 208 14.15 -5.74 -2.78
C LYS A 208 14.59 -4.51 -3.56
N GLU A 209 15.08 -3.47 -2.88
CA GLU A 209 15.45 -2.16 -3.48
C GLU A 209 16.39 -2.25 -4.71
N GLU A 210 17.08 -3.38 -4.90
CA GLU A 210 18.02 -3.63 -5.98
C GLU A 210 17.50 -4.58 -7.09
N MET A 211 16.27 -5.09 -7.00
CA MET A 211 15.72 -6.09 -7.93
C MET A 211 14.30 -5.70 -8.36
N TYR A 212 14.20 -4.96 -9.47
CA TYR A 212 12.93 -4.53 -10.07
C TYR A 212 12.26 -5.58 -10.97
N THR A 213 12.79 -6.80 -11.03
CA THR A 213 12.29 -7.87 -11.88
C THR A 213 12.54 -9.22 -11.23
N ASP A 214 11.50 -10.05 -11.24
CA ASP A 214 11.35 -11.37 -10.62
C ASP A 214 11.14 -11.35 -9.11
N ASP A 215 10.04 -11.98 -8.68
CA ASP A 215 9.69 -12.17 -7.28
C ASP A 215 10.88 -12.78 -6.53
N TYR A 216 11.43 -11.97 -5.62
CA TYR A 216 12.66 -12.28 -4.86
C TYR A 216 12.57 -13.62 -4.15
N ALA A 217 11.37 -14.02 -3.70
CA ALA A 217 11.14 -15.32 -3.08
C ALA A 217 11.42 -16.47 -4.06
N PHE A 218 10.85 -16.44 -5.26
CA PHE A 218 11.07 -17.50 -6.25
C PHE A 218 12.52 -17.55 -6.72
N ALA A 219 13.19 -16.41 -6.88
CA ALA A 219 14.63 -16.38 -7.20
C ALA A 219 15.46 -17.05 -6.09
N SER A 220 15.13 -16.76 -4.83
CA SER A 220 15.78 -17.35 -3.65
C SER A 220 15.55 -18.87 -3.56
N ILE A 221 14.31 -19.32 -3.74
CA ILE A 221 13.95 -20.75 -3.74
C ILE A 221 14.66 -21.48 -4.89
N ALA A 222 14.70 -20.88 -6.09
CA ALA A 222 15.41 -21.48 -7.22
C ALA A 222 16.92 -21.63 -6.95
N ALA A 223 17.53 -20.68 -6.22
CA ALA A 223 18.92 -20.81 -5.79
C ALA A 223 19.12 -21.97 -4.81
N ASP A 224 18.19 -22.19 -3.88
CA ASP A 224 18.25 -23.32 -2.95
C ASP A 224 18.07 -24.67 -3.65
N ILE A 225 17.13 -24.78 -4.60
CA ILE A 225 16.93 -25.99 -5.41
C ILE A 225 18.22 -26.36 -6.15
N ARG A 226 18.89 -25.38 -6.79
CA ARG A 226 20.17 -25.62 -7.47
C ARG A 226 21.25 -26.09 -6.50
N ARG A 227 21.28 -25.53 -5.29
CA ARG A 227 22.24 -25.93 -4.24
C ARG A 227 22.02 -27.38 -3.81
N LEU A 228 20.78 -27.80 -3.61
CA LEU A 228 20.43 -29.16 -3.21
C LEU A 228 20.64 -30.18 -4.32
N ALA A 229 20.39 -29.79 -5.58
CA ALA A 229 20.59 -30.68 -6.73
C ALA A 229 22.08 -30.89 -7.10
N GLY A 230 22.96 -29.98 -6.66
CA GLY A 230 24.41 -30.05 -6.89
C GLY A 230 25.23 -30.58 -5.70
N ALA A 231 24.57 -30.96 -4.60
CA ALA A 231 25.18 -31.51 -3.39
C ALA A 231 25.24 -33.04 -3.40
#